data_AF-F0H7Q0-F1
#
_entry.id   AF-F0H7Q0-F1
#
_cell.length_a   1.000
_cell.length_b   1.000
_cell.length_c   1.000
_cell.angle_alpha   90.00
_cell.angle_beta   90.00
_cell.angle_gamma   90.00
#
_symmetry.space_group_name_H-M   'P 1'
#
loop_
_entity.id
_entity.type
_entity.pdbx_description
1 polymer ?
#
loop_
_entity_poly.entity_id
_entity_poly.type
_entity_poly.pdbx_seq_one_letter_code
_entity_poly.pdbx_strand_id
1 'polypeptide(L)'
;KKGGAEGIFFSELKNNQFNNIRFYNFLDLKNFTEYMSSRKQAKIERKKAKAEKAGKEYALDYLMASHRIMTDGKDYFYLGEAYYPVYRTTMVGNMVMSTFAGYDYTHAVLAKFNAAGNLLWDECFPMDPRTLPMYVKRFVSASMKGNNVNLLFADKNRLVSKLFRNADGKVIQDRTSEMIETGNDEEDVKKMRYSNSQYWYGDNFLVYGTQVVKNSKTGERRKVFAITKYTIK
;
A
#
# COMPACT_ATOMS: atom_id res chain seq x y z
N LYS A 1 2.79 -5.31 -25.64
CA LYS A 1 3.08 -5.84 -24.28
C LYS A 1 2.28 -5.00 -23.30
N LYS A 2 1.45 -5.60 -22.43
CA LYS A 2 0.87 -4.85 -21.30
C LYS A 2 2.04 -4.63 -20.32
N GLY A 3 2.73 -3.51 -20.45
CA GLY A 3 3.84 -3.15 -19.57
C GLY A 3 3.29 -2.48 -18.32
N GLY A 4 3.85 -2.79 -17.17
CA GLY A 4 3.66 -1.97 -15.98
C GLY A 4 4.72 -0.87 -15.90
N ALA A 5 4.77 -0.20 -14.76
CA ALA A 5 5.73 0.84 -14.48
C ALA A 5 7.07 0.22 -14.08
N GLU A 6 8.15 0.85 -14.53
CA GLU A 6 9.53 0.52 -14.14
C GLU A 6 10.08 1.48 -13.08
N GLY A 7 9.35 2.55 -12.78
CA GLY A 7 9.83 3.63 -11.94
C GLY A 7 8.81 4.76 -11.72
N ILE A 8 9.31 5.87 -11.19
CA ILE A 8 8.58 7.10 -10.92
C ILE A 8 9.11 8.20 -11.83
N PHE A 9 8.21 8.85 -12.55
CA PHE A 9 8.51 10.03 -13.36
C PHE A 9 8.00 11.29 -12.65
N PHE A 10 8.88 12.28 -12.50
CA PHE A 10 8.56 13.59 -11.96
C PHE A 10 8.75 14.65 -13.02
N SER A 11 7.80 15.56 -13.16
CA SER A 11 7.95 16.73 -14.02
C SER A 11 7.01 17.85 -13.57
N GLU A 12 7.45 19.08 -13.79
CA GLU A 12 6.67 20.30 -13.62
C GLU A 12 6.09 20.72 -14.97
N LEU A 13 4.78 20.98 -15.04
CA LEU A 13 4.17 21.59 -16.22
C LEU A 13 4.09 23.11 -16.03
N LYS A 14 4.85 23.87 -16.80
CA LYS A 14 4.88 25.34 -16.77
C LYS A 14 4.78 25.89 -18.18
N ASN A 15 3.85 26.83 -18.41
CA ASN A 15 3.58 27.41 -19.73
C ASN A 15 3.36 26.35 -20.83
N ASN A 16 2.57 25.30 -20.51
CA ASN A 16 2.34 24.15 -21.38
C ASN A 16 3.60 23.37 -21.82
N GLN A 17 4.71 23.53 -21.10
CA GLN A 17 5.95 22.77 -21.32
C GLN A 17 6.34 22.00 -20.06
N PHE A 18 6.78 20.75 -20.27
CA PHE A 18 7.32 19.93 -19.20
C PHE A 18 8.76 20.34 -18.88
N ASN A 19 9.00 20.70 -17.63
CA ASN A 19 10.28 21.08 -17.06
C ASN A 19 10.64 20.11 -15.93
N ASN A 20 11.89 20.18 -15.46
CA ASN A 20 12.38 19.40 -14.31
C ASN A 20 12.08 17.90 -14.42
N ILE A 21 12.22 17.38 -15.64
CA ILE A 21 11.93 15.98 -15.97
C ILE A 21 12.97 15.08 -15.32
N ARG A 22 12.52 14.18 -14.43
CA ARG A 22 13.35 13.18 -13.77
C ARG A 22 12.64 11.84 -13.80
N PHE A 23 13.41 10.80 -14.07
CA PHE A 23 12.95 9.42 -13.98
C PHE A 23 13.79 8.71 -12.93
N TYR A 24 13.12 7.97 -12.05
CA TYR A 24 13.72 7.12 -11.03
C TYR A 24 13.26 5.70 -11.28
N ASN A 25 14.16 4.80 -11.67
CA ASN A 25 13.86 3.38 -11.68
C ASN A 25 13.51 2.95 -10.26
N PHE A 26 12.57 2.03 -10.09
CA PHE A 26 12.25 1.49 -8.78
C PHE A 26 13.48 0.93 -8.05
N LEU A 27 14.47 0.42 -8.78
CA LEU A 27 15.72 -0.07 -8.21
C LEU A 27 16.74 1.03 -7.86
N ASP A 28 16.43 2.30 -8.13
CA ASP A 28 17.20 3.47 -7.65
C ASP A 28 16.72 3.96 -6.28
N LEU A 29 15.49 3.60 -5.91
CA LEU A 29 14.94 3.84 -4.58
C LEU A 29 15.65 2.92 -3.59
N LYS A 30 16.13 3.50 -2.49
CA LYS A 30 17.03 2.83 -1.55
C LYS A 30 16.37 1.63 -0.88
N ASN A 31 15.11 1.78 -0.49
CA ASN A 31 14.39 0.82 0.33
C ASN A 31 13.40 -0.03 -0.50
N PHE A 32 13.31 0.18 -1.81
CA PHE A 32 12.28 -0.45 -2.67
C PHE A 32 12.21 -1.99 -2.57
N THR A 33 13.32 -2.67 -2.33
CA THR A 33 13.36 -4.14 -2.26
C THR A 33 13.21 -4.71 -0.84
N GLU A 34 13.06 -3.87 0.18
CA GLU A 34 13.03 -4.30 1.60
C GLU A 34 11.84 -5.20 1.94
N TYR A 35 10.73 -5.08 1.20
CA TYR A 35 9.59 -5.98 1.35
C TYR A 35 9.88 -7.43 0.91
N MET A 36 10.97 -7.65 0.17
CA MET A 36 11.35 -8.96 -0.34
C MET A 36 12.27 -9.71 0.63
N SER A 37 12.29 -11.04 0.53
CA SER A 37 13.27 -11.85 1.27
C SER A 37 14.71 -11.59 0.79
N SER A 38 15.69 -11.77 1.67
CA SER A 38 17.12 -11.56 1.36
C SER A 38 17.59 -12.35 0.14
N ARG A 39 17.03 -13.55 -0.09
CA ARG A 39 17.32 -14.36 -1.28
C ARG A 39 16.84 -13.70 -2.57
N LYS A 40 15.66 -13.06 -2.56
CA LYS A 40 15.13 -12.33 -3.71
C LYS A 40 15.93 -11.06 -3.96
N GLN A 41 16.29 -10.32 -2.90
CA GLN A 41 17.14 -9.13 -3.00
C GLN A 41 18.50 -9.48 -3.63
N ALA A 42 19.20 -10.52 -3.14
CA ALA A 42 20.47 -10.97 -3.71
C ALA A 42 20.36 -11.40 -5.19
N LYS A 43 19.22 -11.97 -5.60
CA LYS A 43 18.95 -12.31 -7.00
C LYS A 43 18.79 -11.06 -7.86
N ILE A 44 18.16 -10.01 -7.35
CA ILE A 44 18.00 -8.73 -8.04
C ILE A 44 19.35 -8.05 -8.21
N GLU A 45 20.16 -7.96 -7.15
CA GLU A 45 21.50 -7.36 -7.23
C GLU A 45 22.39 -8.06 -8.26
N ARG A 46 22.36 -9.39 -8.30
CA ARG A 46 23.05 -10.16 -9.35
C ARG A 46 22.57 -9.82 -10.76
N LYS A 47 21.28 -9.55 -10.95
CA LYS A 47 20.72 -9.17 -12.26
C LYS A 47 21.09 -7.74 -12.61
N LYS A 48 21.04 -6.80 -11.67
CA LYS A 48 21.52 -5.42 -11.83
C LYS A 48 22.96 -5.42 -12.31
N ALA A 49 23.86 -6.07 -11.56
CA ALA A 49 25.28 -6.14 -11.92
C ALA A 49 25.55 -6.80 -13.28
N LYS A 50 24.75 -7.79 -13.68
CA LYS A 50 24.86 -8.41 -15.02
C LYS A 50 24.40 -7.46 -16.12
N ALA A 51 23.32 -6.72 -15.91
CA ALA A 51 22.82 -5.75 -16.88
C ALA A 51 23.81 -4.59 -17.05
N GLU A 52 24.34 -4.07 -15.95
CA GLU A 52 25.33 -2.98 -15.93
C GLU A 52 26.58 -3.34 -16.74
N LYS A 53 27.13 -4.55 -16.54
CA LYS A 53 28.25 -5.08 -17.35
C LYS A 53 27.94 -5.18 -18.85
N ALA A 54 26.67 -5.25 -19.22
CA ALA A 54 26.21 -5.28 -20.61
C ALA A 54 25.79 -3.89 -21.12
N GLY A 55 26.05 -2.81 -20.38
CA GLY A 55 25.65 -1.45 -20.73
C GLY A 55 24.13 -1.24 -20.71
N LYS A 56 23.40 -2.03 -19.91
CA LYS A 56 21.94 -1.98 -19.80
C LYS A 56 21.52 -1.71 -18.37
N GLU A 57 20.38 -1.05 -18.22
CA GLU A 57 19.73 -0.90 -16.93
C GLU A 57 18.80 -2.09 -16.66
N TYR A 58 18.84 -2.63 -15.44
CA TYR A 58 17.85 -3.62 -15.00
C TYR A 58 16.71 -2.89 -14.30
N ALA A 59 15.48 -3.15 -14.72
CA ALA A 59 14.29 -2.62 -14.08
C ALA A 59 13.37 -3.77 -13.62
N LEU A 60 12.55 -3.47 -12.62
CA LEU A 60 11.42 -4.31 -12.24
C LEU A 60 10.14 -3.67 -12.77
N ASP A 61 9.23 -4.49 -13.28
CA ASP A 61 7.97 -4.05 -13.86
C ASP A 61 6.83 -4.36 -12.86
N TYR A 62 6.06 -3.33 -12.48
CA TYR A 62 4.90 -3.44 -11.60
C TYR A 62 3.67 -2.69 -12.12
N LEU A 63 2.49 -3.26 -11.94
CA LEU A 63 1.26 -2.47 -11.99
C LEU A 63 1.12 -1.70 -10.67
N MET A 64 0.97 -0.39 -10.74
CA MET A 64 0.93 0.49 -9.56
C MET A 64 -0.45 1.12 -9.39
N ALA A 65 -1.06 0.93 -8.22
CA ALA A 65 -2.23 1.67 -7.79
C ALA A 65 -1.76 2.97 -7.14
N SER A 66 -1.47 3.98 -7.97
CA SER A 66 -0.97 5.27 -7.51
C SER A 66 -2.08 6.09 -6.84
N HIS A 67 -1.73 6.69 -5.70
CA HIS A 67 -2.55 7.66 -4.99
C HIS A 67 -2.47 9.04 -5.62
N ARG A 68 -3.31 9.96 -5.14
CA ARG A 68 -3.10 11.38 -5.41
C ARG A 68 -1.78 11.82 -4.77
N ILE A 69 -1.06 12.71 -5.45
CA ILE A 69 0.14 13.32 -4.88
C ILE A 69 -0.25 14.08 -3.61
N MET A 70 0.49 13.83 -2.54
CA MET A 70 0.35 14.57 -1.29
C MET A 70 1.46 15.63 -1.20
N THR A 71 1.25 16.67 -0.42
CA THR A 71 2.25 17.71 -0.19
C THR A 71 2.11 18.27 1.23
N ASP A 72 3.24 18.70 1.80
CA ASP A 72 3.30 19.48 3.03
C ASP A 72 3.38 20.99 2.76
N GLY A 73 3.18 21.40 1.50
CA GLY A 73 3.33 22.77 1.01
C GLY A 73 4.73 23.10 0.49
N LYS A 74 5.74 22.25 0.76
CA LYS A 74 7.13 22.41 0.29
C LYS A 74 7.56 21.27 -0.62
N ASP A 75 7.35 20.04 -0.16
CA ASP A 75 7.79 18.82 -0.82
C ASP A 75 6.57 18.00 -1.26
N TYR A 76 6.81 16.99 -2.11
CA TYR A 76 5.80 16.15 -2.74
C TYR A 76 5.99 14.69 -2.35
N PHE A 77 4.88 13.98 -2.13
CA PHE A 77 4.90 12.57 -1.75
C PHE A 77 4.11 11.74 -2.76
N TYR A 78 4.78 10.72 -3.27
CA TYR A 78 4.17 9.66 -4.06
C TYR A 78 3.89 8.47 -3.16
N LEU A 79 2.65 7.99 -3.17
CA LEU A 79 2.26 6.72 -2.56
C LEU A 79 1.67 5.82 -3.66
N GLY A 80 2.21 4.61 -3.80
CA GLY A 80 1.73 3.64 -4.78
C GLY A 80 1.74 2.22 -4.22
N GLU A 81 0.73 1.43 -4.57
CA GLU A 81 0.60 0.03 -4.14
C GLU A 81 0.78 -0.91 -5.34
N ALA A 82 1.76 -1.81 -5.27
CA ALA A 82 2.05 -2.72 -6.36
C ALA A 82 1.07 -3.89 -6.37
N TYR A 83 0.41 -4.11 -7.50
CA TYR A 83 -0.64 -5.11 -7.67
C TYR A 83 -0.44 -6.00 -8.90
N TYR A 84 -1.14 -7.13 -8.93
CA TYR A 84 -1.10 -8.07 -10.04
C TYR A 84 -2.44 -8.82 -10.18
N PRO A 85 -2.87 -9.18 -11.41
CA PRO A 85 -4.10 -9.91 -11.61
C PRO A 85 -3.95 -11.36 -11.16
N VAL A 86 -4.94 -11.86 -10.41
CA VAL A 86 -5.04 -13.26 -10.00
C VAL A 86 -6.10 -13.94 -10.85
N TYR A 87 -5.78 -15.13 -11.33
CA TYR A 87 -6.70 -15.99 -12.08
C TYR A 87 -6.89 -17.30 -11.33
N ARG A 88 -8.12 -17.83 -11.35
CA ARG A 88 -8.45 -19.15 -10.81
C ARG A 88 -8.71 -20.11 -11.95
N THR A 89 -8.06 -21.26 -11.88
CA THR A 89 -8.27 -22.36 -12.82
C THR A 89 -9.30 -23.32 -12.26
N THR A 90 -10.34 -23.62 -13.04
CA THR A 90 -11.40 -24.58 -12.70
C THR A 90 -11.59 -25.56 -13.84
N MET A 91 -11.80 -26.83 -13.51
CA MET A 91 -12.24 -27.83 -14.50
C MET A 91 -13.75 -27.89 -14.54
N VAL A 92 -14.33 -27.78 -15.73
CA VAL A 92 -15.76 -27.99 -15.99
C VAL A 92 -15.85 -29.11 -17.02
N GLY A 93 -16.23 -30.31 -16.56
CA GLY A 93 -16.05 -31.54 -17.35
C GLY A 93 -14.56 -31.75 -17.68
N ASN A 94 -14.26 -31.94 -18.97
CA ASN A 94 -12.88 -32.12 -19.45
C ASN A 94 -12.21 -30.79 -19.86
N MET A 95 -12.88 -29.64 -19.67
CA MET A 95 -12.35 -28.34 -20.09
C MET A 95 -11.69 -27.60 -18.92
N VAL A 96 -10.45 -27.16 -19.13
CA VAL A 96 -9.72 -26.28 -18.20
C VAL A 96 -10.07 -24.83 -18.52
N MET A 97 -10.73 -24.15 -17.60
CA MET A 97 -11.05 -22.73 -17.71
C MET A 97 -10.25 -21.89 -16.72
N SER A 98 -9.74 -20.75 -17.17
CA SER A 98 -9.09 -19.75 -16.32
C SER A 98 -9.98 -18.51 -16.24
N THR A 99 -10.40 -18.16 -15.02
CA THR A 99 -11.28 -17.01 -14.78
C THR A 99 -10.57 -15.98 -13.92
N PHE A 100 -10.68 -14.70 -14.31
CA PHE A 100 -10.15 -13.60 -13.51
C PHE A 100 -10.82 -13.55 -12.14
N ALA A 101 -10.01 -13.57 -11.08
CA ALA A 101 -10.46 -13.63 -9.69
C ALA A 101 -10.28 -12.32 -8.92
N GLY A 102 -9.73 -11.29 -9.56
CA GLY A 102 -9.45 -9.98 -8.96
C GLY A 102 -7.96 -9.65 -8.92
N TYR A 103 -7.63 -8.51 -8.34
CA TYR A 103 -6.25 -8.05 -8.13
C TYR A 103 -5.76 -8.34 -6.73
N ASP A 104 -4.53 -8.79 -6.62
CA ASP A 104 -3.82 -8.95 -5.35
C ASP A 104 -2.64 -7.97 -5.28
N TYR A 105 -2.12 -7.72 -4.07
CA TYR A 105 -1.16 -6.66 -3.77
C TYR A 105 0.01 -7.23 -2.98
N THR A 106 1.20 -6.63 -3.13
CA THR A 106 2.42 -7.16 -2.49
C THR A 106 3.10 -6.20 -1.54
N HIS A 107 3.14 -4.92 -1.89
CA HIS A 107 3.81 -3.87 -1.12
C HIS A 107 3.29 -2.49 -1.53
N ALA A 108 3.56 -1.51 -0.68
CA ALA A 108 3.42 -0.10 -1.00
C ALA A 108 4.77 0.61 -0.92
N VAL A 109 4.89 1.67 -1.72
CA VAL A 109 6.05 2.56 -1.75
C VAL A 109 5.58 3.97 -1.44
N LEU A 110 6.22 4.60 -0.46
CA LEU A 110 6.10 6.01 -0.15
C LEU A 110 7.44 6.69 -0.48
N ALA A 111 7.43 7.63 -1.42
CA ALA A 111 8.63 8.36 -1.81
C ALA A 111 8.40 9.87 -1.71
N LYS A 112 9.39 10.59 -1.18
CA LYS A 112 9.36 12.04 -1.03
C LYS A 112 10.30 12.70 -2.03
N PHE A 113 9.82 13.73 -2.70
CA PHE A 113 10.56 14.53 -3.67
C PHE A 113 10.52 16.02 -3.28
N ASN A 114 11.60 16.75 -3.52
CA ASN A 114 11.54 18.21 -3.44
C ASN A 114 10.88 18.81 -4.71
N ALA A 115 10.66 20.13 -4.72
CA ALA A 115 10.05 20.82 -5.86
C ALA A 115 10.86 20.75 -7.18
N ALA A 116 12.16 20.48 -7.11
CA ALA A 116 13.00 20.25 -8.29
C ALA A 116 12.94 18.79 -8.79
N GLY A 117 12.12 17.95 -8.16
CA GLY A 117 11.95 16.54 -8.46
C GLY A 117 13.04 15.63 -7.89
N ASN A 118 13.94 16.13 -7.04
CA ASN A 118 14.97 15.28 -6.44
C ASN A 118 14.34 14.38 -5.39
N LEU A 119 14.58 13.06 -5.49
CA LEU A 119 14.24 12.09 -4.44
C LEU A 119 14.99 12.46 -3.14
N LEU A 120 14.24 12.62 -2.05
CA LEU A 120 14.77 12.93 -0.73
C LEU A 120 14.90 11.68 0.14
N TRP A 121 13.86 10.84 0.15
CA TRP A 121 13.84 9.53 0.81
C TRP A 121 12.70 8.69 0.26
N ASP A 122 12.80 7.37 0.45
CA ASP A 122 11.77 6.41 0.10
C ASP A 122 11.63 5.34 1.17
N GLU A 123 10.43 4.79 1.28
CA GLU A 123 10.09 3.71 2.19
C GLU A 123 9.21 2.70 1.46
N CYS A 124 9.48 1.42 1.68
CA CYS A 124 8.75 0.33 1.05
C CYS A 124 8.37 -0.70 2.11
N PHE A 125 7.10 -1.08 2.15
CA PHE A 125 6.61 -2.02 3.16
C PHE A 125 5.66 -3.06 2.57
N PRO A 126 5.71 -4.31 3.06
CA PRO A 126 4.87 -5.39 2.56
C PRO A 126 3.41 -5.15 2.92
N MET A 127 2.53 -5.67 2.08
CA MET A 127 1.08 -5.70 2.28
C MET A 127 0.52 -7.04 1.81
N ASP A 128 -0.44 -7.59 2.54
CA ASP A 128 -1.13 -8.83 2.19
C ASP A 128 -2.65 -8.65 2.46
N PRO A 129 -3.34 -7.83 1.64
CA PRO A 129 -4.76 -7.60 1.81
C PRO A 129 -5.52 -8.90 1.53
N ARG A 130 -6.46 -9.24 2.42
CA ARG A 130 -7.22 -10.51 2.33
C ARG A 130 -8.13 -10.63 1.10
N THR A 131 -8.34 -9.54 0.37
CA THR A 131 -9.45 -9.38 -0.58
C THR A 131 -8.90 -9.19 -1.99
N LEU A 132 -9.52 -9.85 -2.96
CA LEU A 132 -9.20 -9.71 -4.39
C LEU A 132 -10.25 -8.81 -5.06
N PRO A 133 -10.14 -7.47 -5.00
CA PRO A 133 -11.08 -6.59 -5.67
C PRO A 133 -11.04 -6.81 -7.19
N MET A 134 -12.21 -6.74 -7.83
CA MET A 134 -12.34 -6.81 -9.30
C MET A 134 -11.96 -5.50 -10.00
N TYR A 135 -11.46 -4.52 -9.24
CA TYR A 135 -10.99 -3.21 -9.70
C TYR A 135 -9.68 -2.84 -8.98
N VAL A 136 -8.94 -1.89 -9.55
CA VAL A 136 -7.71 -1.37 -8.94
C VAL A 136 -8.09 -0.55 -7.71
N LYS A 137 -7.72 -1.05 -6.52
CA LYS A 137 -8.05 -0.49 -5.23
C LYS A 137 -6.80 0.07 -4.57
N ARG A 138 -7.00 1.13 -3.79
CA ARG A 138 -6.01 1.76 -2.94
C ARG A 138 -6.36 1.41 -1.50
N PHE A 139 -5.57 0.57 -0.85
CA PHE A 139 -5.82 0.13 0.52
C PHE A 139 -5.18 1.05 1.57
N VAL A 140 -4.12 1.78 1.21
CA VAL A 140 -3.40 2.63 2.15
C VAL A 140 -4.05 4.00 2.26
N SER A 141 -4.59 4.32 3.42
CA SER A 141 -4.97 5.71 3.73
C SER A 141 -3.76 6.46 4.25
N ALA A 142 -3.52 7.66 3.73
CA ALA A 142 -2.40 8.50 4.11
C ALA A 142 -2.89 9.88 4.57
N SER A 143 -2.14 10.49 5.49
CA SER A 143 -2.40 11.84 6.00
C SER A 143 -1.13 12.48 6.57
N MET A 144 -1.16 13.80 6.76
CA MET A 144 -0.12 14.52 7.49
C MET A 144 -0.51 14.63 8.96
N LYS A 145 0.39 14.23 9.87
CA LYS A 145 0.28 14.42 11.33
C LYS A 145 1.37 15.38 11.79
N GLY A 146 1.01 16.65 11.95
CA GLY A 146 1.98 17.73 12.07
C GLY A 146 2.91 17.74 10.85
N ASN A 147 4.22 17.64 11.08
CA ASN A 147 5.20 17.55 10.00
C ASN A 147 5.41 16.12 9.48
N ASN A 148 4.83 15.08 10.08
CA ASN A 148 5.11 13.67 9.75
C ASN A 148 4.05 13.06 8.81
N VAL A 149 4.40 11.97 8.13
CA VAL A 149 3.49 11.24 7.26
C VAL A 149 2.94 10.02 7.99
N ASN A 150 1.62 9.87 7.97
CA ASN A 150 0.92 8.84 8.71
C ASN A 150 0.08 7.97 7.77
N LEU A 151 0.25 6.65 7.86
CA LEU A 151 -0.42 5.66 7.02
C LEU A 151 -1.27 4.72 7.87
N LEU A 152 -2.42 4.32 7.33
CA LEU A 152 -3.31 3.33 7.91
C LEU A 152 -3.86 2.39 6.84
N PHE A 153 -3.68 1.09 7.01
CA PHE A 153 -4.21 0.08 6.10
C PHE A 153 -4.54 -1.22 6.81
N ALA A 154 -5.39 -2.02 6.17
CA ALA A 154 -5.69 -3.36 6.61
C ALA A 154 -4.73 -4.37 5.98
N ASP A 155 -4.09 -5.17 6.81
CA ASP A 155 -3.26 -6.31 6.40
C ASP A 155 -3.83 -7.60 7.00
N LYS A 156 -4.32 -8.51 6.14
CA LYS A 156 -5.09 -9.69 6.55
C LYS A 156 -6.29 -9.34 7.45
N ASN A 157 -6.14 -9.59 8.75
CA ASN A 157 -7.13 -9.34 9.80
C ASN A 157 -6.67 -8.27 10.79
N ARG A 158 -5.56 -7.59 10.50
CA ARG A 158 -4.89 -6.64 11.38
C ARG A 158 -4.96 -5.25 10.76
N LEU A 159 -5.00 -4.24 11.62
CA LEU A 159 -4.90 -2.85 11.22
C LEU A 159 -3.46 -2.41 11.46
N VAL A 160 -2.81 -1.93 10.41
CA VAL A 160 -1.41 -1.48 10.43
C VAL A 160 -1.39 0.03 10.35
N SER A 161 -0.76 0.66 11.33
CA SER A 161 -0.51 2.10 11.40
C SER A 161 0.98 2.36 11.39
N LYS A 162 1.45 3.18 10.44
CA LYS A 162 2.86 3.57 10.31
C LYS A 162 3.00 5.08 10.34
N LEU A 163 3.89 5.59 11.18
CA LEU A 163 4.27 7.01 11.24
C LEU A 163 5.71 7.18 10.78
N PHE A 164 5.90 7.97 9.74
CA PHE A 164 7.19 8.27 9.13
C PHE A 164 7.61 9.69 9.45
N ARG A 165 8.86 9.85 9.88
CA ARG A 165 9.46 11.17 10.08
C ARG A 165 9.72 11.80 8.72
N ASN A 166 9.10 12.93 8.45
CA ASN A 166 9.21 13.57 7.13
C ASN A 166 10.62 14.10 6.81
N ALA A 167 11.43 14.36 7.83
CA ALA A 167 12.81 14.85 7.63
C ALA A 167 13.70 13.84 6.87
N ASP A 168 13.51 12.55 7.10
CA ASP A 168 14.44 11.51 6.65
C ASP A 168 13.79 10.15 6.32
N GLY A 169 12.46 10.06 6.34
CA GLY A 169 11.72 8.83 6.05
C GLY A 169 11.70 7.81 7.19
N LYS A 170 12.42 8.05 8.30
CA LYS A 170 12.54 7.06 9.37
C LYS A 170 11.17 6.70 9.97
N VAL A 171 10.89 5.40 10.08
CA VAL A 171 9.72 4.89 10.80
C VAL A 171 9.86 5.23 12.29
N ILE A 172 9.00 6.13 12.79
CA ILE A 172 8.91 6.50 14.21
C ILE A 172 8.03 5.51 14.95
N GLN A 173 7.00 5.00 14.28
CA GLN A 173 6.03 4.10 14.87
C GLN A 173 5.54 3.11 13.82
N ASP A 174 5.51 1.84 14.21
CA ASP A 174 4.95 0.74 13.44
C ASP A 174 4.05 -0.07 14.37
N ARG A 175 2.74 0.20 14.34
CA ARG A 175 1.77 -0.45 15.19
C ARG A 175 0.90 -1.37 14.37
N THR A 176 0.77 -2.59 14.85
CA THR A 176 -0.20 -3.54 14.35
C THR A 176 -1.20 -3.79 15.48
N SER A 177 -2.46 -3.42 15.28
CA SER A 177 -3.53 -3.78 16.22
C SER A 177 -4.32 -4.97 15.70
N GLU A 178 -4.70 -5.84 16.62
CA GLU A 178 -5.71 -6.87 16.36
C GLU A 178 -7.11 -6.24 16.33
N MET A 179 -8.12 -7.07 16.07
CA MET A 179 -9.49 -6.67 15.70
C MET A 179 -10.02 -5.47 16.48
N ILE A 180 -10.67 -4.55 15.75
CA ILE A 180 -11.37 -3.41 16.34
C ILE A 180 -12.49 -3.96 17.24
N GLU A 181 -12.43 -3.66 18.53
CA GLU A 181 -13.43 -4.03 19.53
C GLU A 181 -14.79 -3.39 19.21
N THR A 182 -15.87 -4.01 19.68
CA THR A 182 -17.19 -3.35 19.62
C THR A 182 -17.34 -2.39 20.80
N GLY A 183 -18.15 -1.35 20.65
CA GLY A 183 -18.52 -0.48 21.77
C GLY A 183 -19.59 -1.09 22.70
N ASN A 184 -19.93 -2.36 22.52
CA ASN A 184 -20.85 -3.09 23.39
C ASN A 184 -20.07 -4.15 24.17
N ASP A 185 -19.94 -3.97 25.47
CA ASP A 185 -19.21 -4.87 26.37
C ASP A 185 -19.79 -6.29 26.40
N GLU A 186 -21.01 -6.48 25.90
CA GLU A 186 -21.65 -7.79 25.74
C GLU A 186 -21.40 -8.45 24.38
N GLU A 187 -20.58 -7.86 23.51
CA GLU A 187 -20.31 -8.36 22.15
C GLU A 187 -18.83 -8.55 21.85
N ASP A 188 -18.48 -9.78 21.49
CA ASP A 188 -17.16 -10.12 20.99
C ASP A 188 -17.13 -10.05 19.46
N VAL A 189 -16.12 -9.40 18.89
CA VAL A 189 -15.81 -9.55 17.46
C VAL A 189 -15.15 -10.91 17.23
N LYS A 190 -15.84 -11.80 16.49
CA LYS A 190 -15.29 -13.12 16.15
C LYS A 190 -14.59 -13.15 14.81
N LYS A 191 -15.03 -12.32 13.85
CA LYS A 191 -14.40 -12.18 12.53
C LYS A 191 -14.59 -10.76 12.02
N MET A 192 -13.51 -10.13 11.57
CA MET A 192 -13.57 -8.95 10.73
C MET A 192 -13.33 -9.35 9.27
N ARG A 193 -14.23 -8.93 8.38
CA ARG A 193 -14.12 -9.11 6.93
C ARG A 193 -14.14 -7.74 6.26
N TYR A 194 -13.15 -7.46 5.42
CA TYR A 194 -13.06 -6.24 4.61
C TYR A 194 -12.91 -4.96 5.45
N SER A 195 -11.78 -4.78 6.15
CA SER A 195 -11.45 -3.46 6.71
C SER A 195 -10.94 -2.56 5.59
N ASN A 196 -11.74 -1.57 5.24
CA ASN A 196 -11.29 -0.39 4.52
C ASN A 196 -10.84 0.64 5.54
N SER A 197 -9.88 1.47 5.16
CA SER A 197 -9.55 2.69 5.90
C SER A 197 -9.81 3.90 5.00
N GLN A 198 -10.15 5.02 5.62
CA GLN A 198 -10.20 6.32 4.97
C GLN A 198 -9.69 7.38 5.94
N TYR A 199 -8.87 8.31 5.46
CA TYR A 199 -8.56 9.52 6.21
C TYR A 199 -9.84 10.32 6.51
N TRP A 200 -9.95 10.85 7.72
CA TRP A 200 -11.10 11.67 8.11
C TRP A 200 -10.70 13.10 8.47
N TYR A 201 -10.11 13.33 9.65
CA TYR A 201 -9.64 14.66 10.08
C TYR A 201 -8.55 14.53 11.15
N GLY A 202 -7.61 15.47 11.17
CA GLY A 202 -6.49 15.47 12.12
C GLY A 202 -5.77 14.13 12.12
N ASP A 203 -5.71 13.46 13.27
CA ASP A 203 -5.09 12.13 13.42
C ASP A 203 -6.10 10.97 13.35
N ASN A 204 -7.31 11.24 12.88
CA ASN A 204 -8.42 10.30 12.88
C ASN A 204 -8.68 9.73 11.48
N PHE A 205 -8.98 8.45 11.47
CA PHE A 205 -9.37 7.68 10.30
C PHE A 205 -10.70 7.00 10.57
N LEU A 206 -11.45 6.75 9.51
CA LEU A 206 -12.56 5.80 9.55
C LEU A 206 -12.03 4.45 9.13
N VAL A 207 -12.26 3.44 9.96
CA VAL A 207 -12.09 2.04 9.58
C VAL A 207 -13.46 1.41 9.53
N TYR A 208 -13.79 0.79 8.41
CA TYR A 208 -15.14 0.28 8.19
C TYR A 208 -15.13 -1.01 7.39
N GLY A 209 -16.11 -1.86 7.67
CA GLY A 209 -16.15 -3.21 7.11
C GLY A 209 -17.27 -4.05 7.67
N THR A 210 -17.33 -5.28 7.19
CA THR A 210 -18.28 -6.26 7.73
C THR A 210 -17.67 -7.01 8.91
N GLN A 211 -18.36 -7.07 10.04
CA GLN A 211 -17.97 -7.87 11.18
C GLN A 211 -18.99 -8.97 11.46
N VAL A 212 -18.53 -10.08 12.05
CA VAL A 212 -19.39 -11.05 12.72
C VAL A 212 -19.17 -10.87 14.21
N VAL A 213 -20.21 -10.39 14.87
CA VAL A 213 -20.24 -10.19 16.32
C VAL A 213 -21.03 -11.33 16.97
N LYS A 214 -20.61 -11.72 18.17
CA LYS A 214 -21.29 -12.73 18.98
C LYS A 214 -21.68 -12.09 20.31
N ASN A 215 -22.95 -12.17 20.67
CA ASN A 215 -23.39 -11.79 22.00
C ASN A 215 -22.81 -12.78 23.02
N SER A 216 -22.14 -12.26 24.03
CA SER A 216 -21.41 -13.03 25.04
C SER A 216 -22.35 -13.72 26.04
N LYS A 217 -23.58 -13.21 26.22
CA LYS A 217 -24.62 -13.78 27.11
C LYS A 217 -25.51 -14.82 26.41
N THR A 218 -26.06 -14.49 25.25
CA THR A 218 -27.01 -15.35 24.52
C THR A 218 -26.33 -16.31 23.55
N GLY A 219 -25.09 -16.02 23.16
CA GLY A 219 -24.35 -16.77 22.16
C GLY A 219 -24.76 -16.49 20.71
N GLU A 220 -25.78 -15.66 20.49
CA GLU A 220 -26.31 -15.30 19.18
C GLU A 220 -25.24 -14.60 18.33
N ARG A 221 -25.24 -14.88 17.03
CA ARG A 221 -24.31 -14.28 16.07
C ARG A 221 -25.06 -13.47 15.04
N ARG A 222 -24.55 -12.28 14.75
CA ARG A 222 -25.04 -11.45 13.65
C ARG A 222 -23.90 -10.88 12.83
N LYS A 223 -24.20 -10.60 11.57
CA LYS A 223 -23.30 -9.92 10.64
C LYS A 223 -23.69 -8.45 10.61
N VAL A 224 -22.74 -7.58 10.93
CA VAL A 224 -22.95 -6.13 11.00
C VAL A 224 -22.00 -5.41 10.06
N PHE A 225 -22.38 -4.23 9.60
CA PHE A 225 -21.46 -3.28 8.99
C PHE A 225 -20.99 -2.32 10.07
N ALA A 226 -19.71 -2.39 10.43
CA ALA A 226 -19.10 -1.57 11.46
C ALA A 226 -18.38 -0.38 10.81
N ILE A 227 -18.49 0.77 11.46
CA ILE A 227 -17.71 1.99 11.16
C ILE A 227 -17.11 2.43 12.49
N THR A 228 -15.80 2.61 12.52
CA THR A 228 -15.07 2.94 13.75
C THR A 228 -14.10 4.07 13.49
N LYS A 229 -14.10 5.05 14.39
CA LYS A 229 -13.04 6.07 14.43
C LYS A 229 -11.77 5.44 14.99
N TYR A 230 -10.70 5.46 14.22
CA TYR A 230 -9.38 5.06 14.65
C TYR A 230 -8.49 6.30 14.77
N THR A 231 -7.99 6.57 15.97
CA THR A 231 -7.09 7.69 16.24
C THR A 231 -5.67 7.17 16.39
N ILE A 232 -4.76 7.67 15.56
CA ILE A 232 -3.34 7.31 15.66
C ILE A 232 -2.74 8.13 16.80
N LYS A 233 -2.56 7.50 17.96
CA LYS A 233 -1.88 8.09 19.13
C LYS A 233 -0.41 8.28 18.83
#